data_AF-A0AAW7Q031-F1
#
_entry.id   AF-A0AAW7Q031-F1
#
_cell.length_a   1.000
_cell.length_b   1.000
_cell.length_c   1.000
_cell.angle_alpha   90.00
_cell.angle_beta   90.00
_cell.angle_gamma   90.00
#
_symmetry.space_group_name_H-M   'P 1'
#
loop_
_entity.id
_entity.type
_entity.pdbx_description
1 polymer ?
#
loop_
_entity_poly.entity_id
_entity_poly.type
_entity_poly.pdbx_seq_one_letter_code
_entity_poly.pdbx_strand_id
1 'polypeptide(L)'
;ALAKLVTGNQQSVYTTQDLYGNATAATSTREYKFNINIYDKDLGYDIPVPNDGNVPPQAFPITFGPGATIDQIVTAINNTTTPTGPQLGDYITAKNVNGYLVIETNDKNYDVEFDSSLTYTDPGATPAITDDTLIEVNPDYSGRKGAGAEFMEITTRVDQTTTQSSLQLKLDKLNISDNEFGAFKVDNTGLITINEGGIEYAVGQISIARFSNNQGLLAVGDNNFQATQESGRAIYSTNNNNTAGMQGQTLELSEADLSESLVNLMVFQRAFEANAKSITTADEMLTTLINLKR
;
A
#
# COMPACT_ATOMS: atom_id res chain seq x y z
N ALA A 1 -24.40 -15.22 1.36
CA ALA A 1 -23.33 -16.19 1.70
C ALA A 1 -22.19 -16.12 0.68
N LEU A 2 -22.46 -16.35 -0.61
CA LEU A 2 -21.43 -16.25 -1.68
C LEU A 2 -20.87 -14.83 -1.85
N ALA A 3 -21.71 -13.79 -1.87
CA ALA A 3 -21.24 -12.40 -1.92
C ALA A 3 -20.32 -12.03 -0.75
N LYS A 4 -20.71 -12.39 0.49
CA LYS A 4 -19.89 -12.23 1.71
C LYS A 4 -18.50 -12.92 1.60
N LEU A 5 -18.43 -14.07 0.94
CA LEU A 5 -17.18 -14.83 0.73
C LEU A 5 -16.25 -14.15 -0.29
N VAL A 6 -16.80 -13.34 -1.20
CA VAL A 6 -16.04 -12.64 -2.24
C VAL A 6 -15.65 -11.24 -1.78
N THR A 7 -16.55 -10.50 -1.12
CA THR A 7 -16.35 -9.09 -0.77
C THR A 7 -15.80 -8.88 0.64
N GLY A 8 -15.87 -9.87 1.52
CA GLY A 8 -15.48 -9.72 2.93
C GLY A 8 -16.28 -8.63 3.68
N ASN A 9 -15.93 -8.41 4.94
CA ASN A 9 -16.38 -7.23 5.70
C ASN A 9 -15.26 -6.18 5.66
N GLN A 10 -15.60 -4.90 5.51
CA GLN A 10 -14.62 -3.83 5.62
C GLN A 10 -14.20 -3.66 7.10
N GLN A 11 -12.91 -3.52 7.34
CA GLN A 11 -12.33 -3.22 8.64
C GLN A 11 -11.34 -2.04 8.55
N SER A 12 -11.44 -1.13 9.51
CA SER A 12 -10.44 -0.08 9.77
C SER A 12 -9.74 -0.41 11.07
N VAL A 13 -8.40 -0.46 11.05
CA VAL A 13 -7.57 -0.84 12.20
C VAL A 13 -6.69 0.35 12.58
N TYR A 14 -6.68 0.68 13.86
CA TYR A 14 -5.80 1.68 14.44
C TYR A 14 -4.92 1.03 15.51
N THR A 15 -3.60 1.18 15.37
CA THR A 15 -2.64 0.70 16.35
C THR A 15 -2.51 1.68 17.52
N THR A 16 -1.85 1.26 18.59
CA THR A 16 -1.54 2.15 19.71
C THR A 16 -0.64 3.32 19.29
N GLN A 17 0.24 3.10 18.31
CA GLN A 17 1.10 4.15 17.77
C GLN A 17 0.28 5.18 16.97
N ASP A 18 -0.72 4.74 16.21
CA ASP A 18 -1.60 5.64 15.45
C ASP A 18 -2.44 6.50 16.40
N LEU A 19 -3.02 5.87 17.43
CA LEU A 19 -3.87 6.54 18.41
C LEU A 19 -3.09 7.49 19.33
N TYR A 20 -1.97 7.04 19.91
CA TYR A 20 -1.28 7.75 20.99
C TYR A 20 0.08 8.33 20.58
N GLY A 21 0.55 8.07 19.36
CA GLY A 21 1.92 8.40 18.96
C GLY A 21 2.92 7.71 19.89
N ASN A 22 3.91 8.46 20.37
CA ASN A 22 4.91 7.95 21.31
C ASN A 22 4.41 7.94 22.77
N ALA A 23 3.18 8.39 23.03
CA ALA A 23 2.59 8.39 24.36
C ALA A 23 1.89 7.05 24.65
N THR A 24 1.56 6.81 25.91
CA THR A 24 0.60 5.77 26.30
C THR A 24 -0.79 6.39 26.46
N ALA A 25 -1.83 5.55 26.50
CA ALA A 25 -3.19 6.02 26.82
C ALA A 25 -3.19 6.91 28.07
N ALA A 26 -2.59 6.46 29.19
CA ALA A 26 -2.60 7.21 30.45
C ALA A 26 -1.88 8.57 30.40
N THR A 27 -0.97 8.78 29.45
CA THR A 27 -0.19 10.02 29.29
C THR A 27 -0.65 10.87 28.11
N SER A 28 -1.59 10.38 27.31
CA SER A 28 -2.08 11.07 26.13
C SER A 28 -3.01 12.22 26.51
N THR A 29 -2.69 13.42 26.06
CA THR A 29 -3.55 14.61 26.17
C THR A 29 -4.47 14.79 24.96
N ARG A 30 -4.45 13.84 24.02
CA ARG A 30 -5.28 13.88 22.81
C ARG A 30 -6.75 13.69 23.15
N GLU A 31 -7.58 14.55 22.58
CA GLU A 31 -9.03 14.40 22.54
C GLU A 31 -9.40 13.89 21.16
N TYR A 32 -10.23 12.86 21.10
CA TYR A 32 -10.57 12.22 19.83
C TYR A 32 -12.01 12.52 19.44
N LYS A 33 -12.28 12.54 18.13
CA LYS A 33 -13.61 12.59 17.55
C LYS A 33 -13.76 11.48 16.51
N PHE A 34 -14.84 10.73 16.59
CA PHE A 34 -15.13 9.65 15.65
C PHE A 34 -16.49 9.84 14.99
N ASN A 35 -16.52 9.71 13.68
CA ASN A 35 -17.74 9.53 12.90
C ASN A 35 -17.47 8.56 11.75
N ILE A 36 -18.53 8.04 11.14
CA ILE A 36 -18.45 7.37 9.85
C ILE A 36 -19.34 8.08 8.85
N ASN A 37 -18.92 8.08 7.60
CA ASN A 37 -19.79 8.43 6.48
C ASN A 37 -20.21 7.14 5.79
N ILE A 38 -21.52 6.98 5.60
CA ILE A 38 -22.11 5.82 4.95
C ILE A 38 -22.73 6.28 3.64
N TYR A 39 -22.34 5.66 2.54
CA TYR A 39 -22.93 5.95 1.25
C TYR A 39 -24.32 5.32 1.13
N ASP A 40 -25.36 6.14 0.98
CA ASP A 40 -26.71 5.67 0.66
C ASP A 40 -26.90 5.66 -0.88
N LYS A 41 -26.96 4.46 -1.46
CA LYS A 41 -27.13 4.26 -2.91
C LYS A 41 -28.44 4.78 -3.48
N ASP A 42 -29.50 4.87 -2.65
CA ASP A 42 -30.84 5.27 -3.10
C ASP A 42 -30.99 6.80 -3.06
N LEU A 43 -30.28 7.45 -2.15
CA LEU A 43 -30.24 8.91 -2.01
C LEU A 43 -29.06 9.58 -2.75
N GLY A 44 -28.01 8.83 -3.06
CA GLY A 44 -26.86 9.27 -3.86
C GLY A 44 -25.92 10.25 -3.15
N TYR A 45 -25.97 10.33 -1.82
CA TYR A 45 -25.07 11.14 -0.99
C TYR A 45 -24.67 10.39 0.30
N ASP A 46 -23.56 10.80 0.90
CA ASP A 46 -23.07 10.25 2.16
C ASP A 46 -23.89 10.73 3.35
N ILE A 47 -24.33 9.78 4.17
CA ILE A 47 -25.04 10.04 5.42
C ILE A 47 -24.02 9.88 6.56
N PRO A 48 -23.71 10.94 7.32
CA PRO A 48 -22.87 10.80 8.49
C PRO A 48 -23.62 10.02 9.57
N VAL A 49 -22.92 9.14 10.28
CA VAL A 49 -23.41 8.38 11.42
C VAL A 49 -22.33 8.42 12.52
N PRO A 50 -22.64 8.84 13.75
CA PRO A 50 -23.89 9.44 14.22
C PRO A 50 -24.19 10.79 13.54
N ASN A 51 -25.48 11.13 13.37
CA ASN A 51 -25.92 12.46 12.92
C ASN A 51 -26.86 13.14 13.91
N ASP A 52 -27.07 14.43 13.71
CA ASP A 52 -27.95 15.30 14.49
C ASP A 52 -29.45 15.12 14.20
N GLY A 53 -29.83 14.26 13.26
CA GLY A 53 -31.20 14.00 12.84
C GLY A 53 -31.88 15.16 12.08
N ASN A 54 -31.13 16.21 11.73
CA ASN A 54 -31.64 17.30 10.90
C ASN A 54 -31.73 16.87 9.42
N VAL A 55 -32.42 17.67 8.60
CA VAL A 55 -32.46 17.48 7.14
C VAL A 55 -31.90 18.76 6.49
N PRO A 56 -30.72 18.71 5.84
CA PRO A 56 -29.85 17.55 5.65
C PRO A 56 -29.10 17.14 6.93
N PRO A 57 -28.82 15.83 7.13
CA PRO A 57 -28.15 15.34 8.34
C PRO A 57 -26.73 15.88 8.45
N GLN A 58 -26.36 16.39 9.62
CA GLN A 58 -24.98 16.80 9.92
C GLN A 58 -24.31 15.79 10.85
N ALA A 59 -22.99 15.63 10.71
CA ALA A 59 -22.23 14.74 11.56
C ALA A 59 -22.29 15.19 13.03
N PHE A 60 -22.55 14.24 13.93
CA PHE A 60 -22.50 14.45 15.37
C PHE A 60 -21.44 13.50 15.96
N PRO A 61 -20.14 13.86 15.90
CA PRO A 61 -19.07 12.93 16.21
C PRO A 61 -19.09 12.48 17.68
N ILE A 62 -18.71 11.23 17.89
CA ILE A 62 -18.44 10.67 19.23
C ILE A 62 -17.14 11.28 19.71
N THR A 63 -17.16 11.93 20.88
CA THR A 63 -15.97 12.53 21.47
C THR A 63 -15.39 11.63 22.55
N PHE A 64 -14.07 11.57 22.61
CA PHE A 64 -13.32 10.84 23.63
C PHE A 64 -12.34 11.80 24.30
N GLY A 65 -12.40 11.87 25.62
CA GLY A 65 -11.54 12.76 26.40
C GLY A 65 -10.08 12.32 26.45
N PRO A 66 -9.20 13.14 27.03
CA PRO A 66 -7.79 12.81 27.20
C PRO A 66 -7.66 11.53 28.04
N GLY A 67 -6.72 10.68 27.66
CA GLY A 67 -6.45 9.43 28.34
C GLY A 67 -7.38 8.26 28.04
N ALA A 68 -8.27 8.37 27.05
CA ALA A 68 -9.18 7.30 26.67
C ALA A 68 -8.43 6.03 26.25
N THR A 69 -8.64 4.93 26.96
CA THR A 69 -8.13 3.60 26.60
C THR A 69 -8.90 3.00 25.43
N ILE A 70 -8.30 2.06 24.70
CA ILE A 70 -8.97 1.39 23.57
C ILE A 70 -10.28 0.73 24.01
N ASP A 71 -10.33 0.12 25.19
CA ASP A 71 -11.58 -0.50 25.69
C ASP A 71 -12.67 0.54 25.96
N GLN A 72 -12.31 1.73 26.44
CA GLN A 72 -13.25 2.84 26.61
C GLN A 72 -13.74 3.38 25.27
N ILE A 73 -12.84 3.50 24.28
CA ILE A 73 -13.17 3.90 22.92
C ILE A 73 -14.14 2.89 22.29
N VAL A 74 -13.82 1.59 22.36
CA VAL A 74 -14.67 0.49 21.88
C VAL A 74 -16.05 0.52 22.55
N THR A 75 -16.07 0.69 23.87
CA THR A 75 -17.32 0.77 24.64
C THR A 75 -18.15 1.99 24.23
N ALA A 76 -17.53 3.15 24.02
CA ALA A 76 -18.22 4.36 23.59
C ALA A 76 -18.77 4.23 22.16
N ILE A 77 -17.99 3.70 21.22
CA ILE A 77 -18.45 3.49 19.83
C ILE A 77 -19.65 2.54 19.79
N ASN A 78 -19.57 1.39 20.48
CA ASN A 78 -20.64 0.39 20.45
C ASN A 78 -21.92 0.81 21.20
N ASN A 79 -21.82 1.69 22.20
CA ASN A 79 -22.96 2.11 23.02
C ASN A 79 -23.50 3.51 22.65
N THR A 80 -22.93 4.17 21.63
CA THR A 80 -23.46 5.46 21.19
C THR A 80 -24.81 5.29 20.52
N THR A 81 -25.80 6.04 20.99
CA THR A 81 -27.13 6.10 20.39
C THR A 81 -27.39 7.49 19.84
N THR A 82 -27.89 7.59 18.60
CA THR A 82 -28.40 8.86 18.05
C THR A 82 -29.81 9.13 18.57
N PRO A 83 -30.16 10.39 18.94
CA PRO A 83 -31.51 10.74 19.37
C PRO A 83 -32.59 10.47 18.31
N THR A 84 -32.22 10.67 17.04
CA THR A 84 -33.04 10.43 15.84
C THR A 84 -32.11 10.13 14.67
N GLY A 85 -32.46 9.15 13.83
CA GLY A 85 -31.66 8.76 12.66
C GLY A 85 -31.02 7.36 12.80
N PRO A 86 -30.19 6.96 11.82
CA PRO A 86 -29.47 5.68 11.83
C PRO A 86 -28.59 5.53 13.08
N GLN A 87 -28.59 4.34 13.68
CA GLN A 87 -27.73 4.01 14.81
C GLN A 87 -26.39 3.48 14.30
N LEU A 88 -25.29 3.86 14.95
CA LEU A 88 -23.96 3.41 14.56
C LEU A 88 -23.82 1.88 14.63
N GLY A 89 -24.42 1.28 15.67
CA GLY A 89 -24.43 -0.16 15.89
C GLY A 89 -25.21 -0.98 14.84
N ASP A 90 -26.03 -0.34 14.00
CA ASP A 90 -26.68 -1.05 12.88
C ASP A 90 -25.66 -1.34 11.76
N TYR A 91 -24.64 -0.49 11.60
CA TYR A 91 -23.69 -0.57 10.50
C TYR A 91 -22.35 -1.18 10.88
N ILE A 92 -21.82 -0.83 12.05
CA ILE A 92 -20.46 -1.21 12.46
C ILE A 92 -20.43 -1.76 13.89
N THR A 93 -19.35 -2.49 14.20
CA THR A 93 -18.95 -2.80 15.57
C THR A 93 -17.48 -2.48 15.78
N ALA A 94 -17.15 -1.90 16.93
CA ALA A 94 -15.79 -1.73 17.37
C ALA A 94 -15.37 -2.90 18.27
N LYS A 95 -14.11 -3.32 18.16
CA LYS A 95 -13.51 -4.40 18.96
C LYS A 95 -12.08 -4.02 19.33
N ASN A 96 -11.67 -4.42 20.53
CA ASN A 96 -10.26 -4.45 20.90
C ASN A 96 -9.71 -5.83 20.51
N VAL A 97 -8.79 -5.88 19.56
CA VAL A 97 -8.13 -7.12 19.14
C VAL A 97 -6.64 -6.96 19.36
N ASN A 98 -6.08 -7.71 20.31
CA ASN A 98 -4.65 -7.67 20.65
C ASN A 98 -4.10 -6.26 20.93
N GLY A 99 -4.91 -5.36 21.49
CA GLY A 99 -4.51 -3.98 21.76
C GLY A 99 -4.64 -3.04 20.56
N TYR A 100 -5.30 -3.45 19.48
CA TYR A 100 -5.67 -2.59 18.37
C TYR A 100 -7.16 -2.28 18.39
N LEU A 101 -7.50 -1.03 18.05
CA LEU A 101 -8.87 -0.65 17.80
C LEU A 101 -9.25 -1.11 16.40
N VAL A 102 -10.16 -2.07 16.31
CA VAL A 102 -10.70 -2.60 15.06
C VAL A 102 -12.14 -2.15 14.93
N ILE A 103 -12.47 -1.51 13.82
CA ILE A 103 -13.83 -1.10 13.47
C ILE A 103 -14.22 -1.91 12.24
N GLU A 104 -15.22 -2.79 12.36
CA GLU A 104 -15.64 -3.67 11.27
C GLU A 104 -17.12 -3.47 10.94
N THR A 105 -17.48 -3.59 9.66
CA THR A 105 -18.90 -3.64 9.27
C THR A 105 -19.59 -4.87 9.87
N ASN A 106 -20.86 -4.69 10.21
CA ASN A 106 -21.71 -5.78 10.62
C ASN A 106 -21.88 -6.81 9.49
N ASP A 107 -21.96 -8.08 9.88
CA ASP A 107 -22.18 -9.21 8.96
C ASP A 107 -23.42 -9.07 8.06
N LYS A 108 -24.42 -8.32 8.50
CA LYS A 108 -25.64 -8.03 7.74
C LYS A 108 -25.42 -6.97 6.65
N ASN A 109 -24.38 -6.16 6.79
CA ASN A 109 -24.07 -4.99 5.97
C ASN A 109 -22.69 -5.14 5.28
N TYR A 110 -22.36 -6.35 4.83
CA TYR A 110 -21.09 -6.66 4.15
C TYR A 110 -20.87 -5.88 2.83
N ASP A 111 -21.94 -5.34 2.26
CA ASP A 111 -21.95 -4.56 1.01
C ASP A 111 -21.89 -3.04 1.27
N VAL A 112 -21.92 -2.61 2.54
CA VAL A 112 -21.83 -1.19 2.87
C VAL A 112 -20.37 -0.79 2.93
N GLU A 113 -20.02 0.22 2.15
CA GLU A 113 -18.75 0.93 2.25
C GLU A 113 -18.89 2.08 3.24
N PHE A 114 -17.95 2.18 4.17
CA PHE A 114 -17.88 3.29 5.10
C PHE A 114 -16.51 3.96 5.02
N ASP A 115 -16.51 5.27 5.24
CA ASP A 115 -15.29 6.02 5.52
C ASP A 115 -15.27 6.35 7.02
N SER A 116 -14.30 5.79 7.74
CA SER A 116 -14.11 6.08 9.16
C SER A 116 -13.24 7.31 9.34
N SER A 117 -13.82 8.37 9.91
CA SER A 117 -13.08 9.56 10.31
C SER A 117 -12.81 9.50 11.81
N LEU A 118 -11.56 9.19 12.16
CA LEU A 118 -11.04 9.38 13.52
C LEU A 118 -10.09 10.57 13.50
N THR A 119 -10.48 11.67 14.15
CA THR A 119 -9.63 12.85 14.28
C THR A 119 -9.24 13.07 15.73
N TYR A 120 -8.18 13.84 15.94
CA TYR A 120 -7.79 14.29 17.27
C TYR A 120 -7.43 15.77 17.29
N THR A 121 -7.63 16.37 18.46
CA THR A 121 -6.96 17.60 18.89
C THR A 121 -6.03 17.25 20.05
N ASP A 122 -4.99 18.05 20.25
CA ASP A 122 -4.09 17.91 21.39
C ASP A 122 -3.77 19.28 21.96
N PRO A 123 -4.65 19.81 22.84
CA PRO A 123 -4.41 21.10 23.51
C PRO A 123 -3.17 21.08 24.40
N GLY A 124 -2.71 19.89 24.84
CA GLY A 124 -1.54 19.71 25.69
C GLY A 124 -0.22 19.62 24.93
N ALA A 125 -0.25 19.47 23.60
CA ALA A 125 0.94 19.44 22.76
C ALA A 125 1.67 20.79 22.73
N THR A 126 2.96 20.77 22.41
CA THR A 126 3.78 21.96 22.18
C THR A 126 4.41 21.90 20.79
N PRO A 127 3.87 22.62 19.78
CA PRO A 127 2.71 23.52 19.82
C PRO A 127 1.38 22.77 19.98
N ALA A 128 0.36 23.46 20.52
CA ALA A 128 -0.97 22.88 20.69
C ALA A 128 -1.61 22.58 19.33
N ILE A 129 -2.27 21.43 19.24
CA ILE A 129 -3.02 21.01 18.05
C ILE A 129 -4.49 21.31 18.33
N THR A 130 -4.99 22.42 17.78
CA THR A 130 -6.38 22.88 18.00
C THR A 130 -7.33 22.46 16.88
N ASP A 131 -6.79 22.15 15.71
CA ASP A 131 -7.56 21.72 14.55
C ASP A 131 -7.68 20.19 14.52
N ASP A 132 -8.85 19.71 14.10
CA ASP A 132 -9.14 18.28 13.98
C ASP A 132 -8.18 17.64 12.97
N THR A 133 -7.17 16.93 13.49
CA THR A 133 -6.15 16.26 12.70
C THR A 133 -6.57 14.81 12.47
N LEU A 134 -6.61 14.37 11.20
CA LEU A 134 -6.99 12.99 10.85
C LEU A 134 -5.94 11.98 11.36
N ILE A 135 -6.42 10.90 11.96
CA ILE A 135 -5.64 9.69 12.21
C ILE A 135 -5.93 8.74 11.04
N GLU A 136 -4.92 8.50 10.22
CA GLU A 136 -5.02 7.55 9.12
C GLU A 136 -5.18 6.12 9.67
N VAL A 137 -5.95 5.31 8.95
CA VAL A 137 -6.07 3.88 9.23
C VAL A 137 -4.74 3.19 8.93
N ASN A 138 -4.41 2.15 9.70
CA ASN A 138 -3.19 1.40 9.46
C ASN A 138 -3.33 0.58 8.15
N PRO A 139 -2.50 0.82 7.12
CA PRO A 139 -2.66 0.18 5.81
C PRO A 139 -2.35 -1.32 5.82
N ASP A 140 -1.49 -1.78 6.73
CA ASP A 140 -1.07 -3.19 6.82
C ASP A 140 -2.19 -4.09 7.40
N TYR A 141 -3.07 -3.51 8.22
CA TYR A 141 -4.11 -4.24 8.94
C TYR A 141 -5.54 -3.86 8.52
N SER A 142 -5.73 -2.73 7.84
CA SER A 142 -7.04 -2.27 7.37
C SER A 142 -7.35 -2.81 5.97
N GLY A 143 -8.64 -2.95 5.65
CA GLY A 143 -9.08 -3.47 4.35
C GLY A 143 -10.33 -4.35 4.46
N ARG A 144 -10.56 -5.21 3.47
CA ARG A 144 -11.70 -6.15 3.49
C ARG A 144 -11.27 -7.49 4.10
N LYS A 145 -11.64 -7.71 5.36
CA LYS A 145 -11.44 -8.97 6.08
C LYS A 145 -12.26 -10.09 5.45
N GLY A 146 -11.59 -11.12 4.95
CA GLY A 146 -12.24 -12.32 4.39
C GLY A 146 -12.54 -12.25 2.89
N ALA A 147 -12.20 -11.14 2.22
CA ALA A 147 -12.04 -11.16 0.77
C ALA A 147 -10.70 -11.84 0.48
N GLY A 148 -10.73 -13.05 -0.09
CA GLY A 148 -9.51 -13.73 -0.58
C GLY A 148 -8.86 -13.04 -1.78
N ALA A 149 -9.39 -11.89 -2.19
CA ALA A 149 -8.78 -10.95 -3.10
C ALA A 149 -8.26 -9.78 -2.25
N GLU A 150 -7.01 -9.87 -1.79
CA GLU A 150 -6.26 -8.66 -1.48
C GLU A 150 -6.28 -7.81 -2.76
N PHE A 151 -6.79 -6.58 -2.67
CA PHE A 151 -6.61 -5.65 -3.77
C PHE A 151 -5.10 -5.47 -3.94
N MET A 152 -4.57 -5.91 -5.08
CA MET A 152 -3.26 -5.45 -5.49
C MET A 152 -3.38 -3.95 -5.73
N GLU A 153 -2.92 -3.15 -4.78
CA GLU A 153 -2.67 -1.74 -5.02
C GLU A 153 -1.53 -1.67 -6.03
N ILE A 154 -1.89 -1.52 -7.30
CA ILE A 154 -0.93 -1.16 -8.34
C ILE A 154 -0.65 0.33 -8.16
N THR A 155 0.23 0.67 -7.22
CA THR A 155 0.83 2.01 -7.19
C THR A 155 1.82 2.09 -8.36
N THR A 156 1.33 2.47 -9.54
CA THR A 156 2.21 2.94 -10.62
C THR A 156 2.78 4.30 -10.22
N ARG A 157 3.78 4.30 -9.33
CA ARG A 157 4.61 5.48 -9.11
C ARG A 157 5.54 5.61 -10.30
N VAL A 158 5.08 6.34 -11.32
CA VAL A 158 5.97 6.90 -12.34
C VAL A 158 6.67 8.09 -11.68
N ASP A 159 7.78 7.83 -11.01
CA ASP A 159 8.67 8.88 -10.51
C ASP A 159 9.48 9.44 -11.69
N GLN A 160 8.83 10.29 -12.49
CA GLN A 160 9.46 11.04 -13.58
C GLN A 160 10.09 12.36 -13.11
N THR A 161 10.39 12.52 -11.81
CA THR A 161 10.90 13.79 -11.27
C THR A 161 12.16 13.68 -10.41
N THR A 162 12.79 12.50 -10.31
CA THR A 162 14.23 12.48 -9.96
C THR A 162 15.06 12.62 -11.23
N THR A 163 15.14 13.86 -11.69
CA THR A 163 16.30 14.34 -12.45
C THR A 163 17.53 13.91 -11.66
N GLN A 164 18.13 12.77 -12.02
CA GLN A 164 19.42 12.34 -11.48
C GLN A 164 20.43 13.36 -11.99
N SER A 165 20.61 14.41 -11.19
CA SER A 165 21.74 15.33 -11.30
C SER A 165 22.98 14.45 -11.29
N SER A 166 23.61 14.38 -12.46
CA SER A 166 24.96 13.90 -12.75
C SER A 166 25.70 13.28 -11.56
N LEU A 167 26.07 12.00 -11.66
CA LEU A 167 26.95 11.28 -10.74
C LEU A 167 28.18 12.14 -10.34
N GLN A 168 28.16 12.76 -9.15
CA GLN A 168 29.19 13.72 -8.75
C GLN A 168 30.44 12.99 -8.25
N LEU A 169 31.43 12.81 -9.14
CA LEU A 169 32.76 12.36 -8.75
C LEU A 169 33.56 13.57 -8.26
N LYS A 170 33.82 13.65 -6.95
CA LYS A 170 34.72 14.68 -6.39
C LYS A 170 36.14 14.46 -6.90
N LEU A 171 36.61 15.34 -7.77
CA LEU A 171 37.87 15.15 -8.51
C LEU A 171 39.12 15.41 -7.65
N ASP A 172 38.98 16.28 -6.64
CA ASP A 172 39.94 16.50 -5.55
C ASP A 172 40.31 15.20 -4.82
N LYS A 173 39.33 14.32 -4.57
CA LYS A 173 39.55 13.02 -3.92
C LYS A 173 40.41 12.04 -4.74
N LEU A 174 40.54 12.27 -6.04
CA LEU A 174 41.34 11.45 -6.96
C LEU A 174 42.69 12.10 -7.30
N ASN A 175 42.95 13.34 -6.84
CA ASN A 175 44.18 14.09 -7.09
C ASN A 175 44.49 14.31 -8.59
N ILE A 176 43.43 14.41 -9.41
CA ILE A 176 43.51 14.55 -10.88
C ILE A 176 43.37 16.03 -11.31
N SER A 177 42.69 16.88 -10.51
CA SER A 177 42.42 18.29 -10.80
C SER A 177 42.22 19.09 -9.51
N ASP A 178 42.55 20.40 -9.55
CA ASP A 178 42.31 21.39 -8.49
C ASP A 178 40.85 21.93 -8.47
N ASN A 179 40.00 21.50 -9.40
CA ASN A 179 38.59 21.87 -9.47
C ASN A 179 37.71 20.76 -8.85
N GLU A 180 36.86 21.11 -7.88
CA GLU A 180 36.01 20.16 -7.17
C GLU A 180 34.95 19.50 -8.09
N PHE A 181 34.64 20.13 -9.24
CA PHE A 181 33.62 19.68 -10.19
C PHE A 181 34.08 19.73 -11.66
N GLY A 182 34.18 18.56 -12.30
CA GLY A 182 34.40 18.42 -13.74
C GLY A 182 33.17 17.84 -14.45
N ALA A 183 32.94 18.22 -15.71
CA ALA A 183 31.92 17.58 -16.53
C ALA A 183 32.42 16.18 -16.93
N PHE A 184 31.72 15.13 -16.51
CA PHE A 184 32.06 13.76 -16.88
C PHE A 184 31.20 13.28 -18.05
N LYS A 185 31.75 12.31 -18.80
CA LYS A 185 31.09 11.60 -19.89
C LYS A 185 31.36 10.11 -19.72
N VAL A 186 30.35 9.29 -19.98
CA VAL A 186 30.51 7.84 -20.07
C VAL A 186 30.31 7.45 -21.53
N ASP A 187 31.27 6.75 -22.10
CA ASP A 187 31.16 6.24 -23.48
C ASP A 187 30.46 4.87 -23.54
N ASN A 188 30.21 4.38 -24.76
CA ASN A 188 29.53 3.09 -24.98
C ASN A 188 30.39 1.87 -24.59
N THR A 189 31.64 2.08 -24.20
CA THR A 189 32.53 1.04 -23.66
C THR A 189 32.56 1.05 -22.12
N GLY A 190 31.84 1.98 -21.49
CA GLY A 190 31.83 2.20 -20.05
C GLY A 190 33.03 2.97 -19.52
N LEU A 191 33.83 3.58 -20.38
CA LEU A 191 34.94 4.45 -19.99
C LEU A 191 34.37 5.78 -19.48
N ILE A 192 34.76 6.15 -18.26
CA ILE A 192 34.41 7.41 -17.62
C ILE A 192 35.54 8.39 -17.90
N THR A 193 35.24 9.43 -18.68
CA THR A 193 36.16 10.54 -18.95
C THR A 193 35.67 11.82 -18.29
N ILE A 194 36.60 12.68 -17.90
CA ILE A 194 36.31 14.03 -17.39
C ILE A 194 36.99 15.04 -18.29
N ASN A 195 36.24 16.06 -18.70
CA ASN A 195 36.79 17.17 -19.47
C ASN A 195 37.14 18.33 -18.53
N GLU A 196 38.41 18.73 -18.57
CA GLU A 196 38.90 19.93 -17.89
C GLU A 196 39.69 20.78 -18.87
N GLY A 197 39.25 22.02 -19.09
CA GLY A 197 39.96 22.98 -19.94
C GLY A 197 40.16 22.53 -21.39
N GLY A 198 39.32 21.60 -21.89
CA GLY A 198 39.43 21.04 -23.24
C GLY A 198 40.29 19.77 -23.35
N ILE A 199 40.83 19.27 -22.24
CA ILE A 199 41.57 18.00 -22.17
C ILE A 199 40.68 16.95 -21.49
N GLU A 200 40.57 15.77 -22.10
CA GLU A 200 39.83 14.64 -21.55
C GLU A 200 40.77 13.70 -20.77
N TYR A 201 40.47 13.46 -19.50
CA TYR A 201 41.17 12.51 -18.64
C TYR A 201 40.30 11.27 -18.42
N ALA A 202 40.87 10.08 -18.60
CA ALA A 202 40.20 8.82 -18.25
C ALA A 202 40.33 8.57 -16.74
N VAL A 203 39.21 8.43 -16.05
CA VAL A 203 39.15 8.35 -14.58
C VAL A 203 38.79 6.97 -14.07
N GLY A 204 38.07 6.19 -14.88
CA GLY A 204 37.71 4.82 -14.54
C GLY A 204 36.92 4.13 -15.63
N GLN A 205 36.63 2.85 -15.42
CA GLN A 205 35.83 2.05 -16.35
C GLN A 205 34.80 1.22 -15.58
N ILE A 206 33.56 1.23 -16.06
CA ILE A 206 32.47 0.41 -15.55
C ILE A 206 32.59 -0.99 -16.15
N SER A 207 32.68 -2.02 -15.31
CA SER A 207 32.68 -3.42 -15.75
C SER A 207 31.28 -4.01 -15.69
N ILE A 208 30.90 -4.73 -16.75
CA ILE A 208 29.63 -5.45 -16.80
C ILE A 208 29.87 -6.89 -16.34
N ALA A 209 29.06 -7.34 -15.37
CA ALA A 209 29.02 -8.72 -14.92
C ALA A 209 28.00 -9.52 -15.73
N ARG A 210 28.42 -10.65 -16.28
CA ARG A 210 27.55 -11.60 -16.97
C ARG A 210 27.45 -12.90 -16.21
N PHE A 211 26.29 -13.53 -16.24
CA PHE A 211 26.07 -14.84 -15.67
C PHE A 211 25.85 -15.86 -16.78
N SER A 212 26.13 -17.13 -16.51
CA SER A 212 25.87 -18.20 -17.48
C SER A 212 24.37 -18.45 -17.63
N ASN A 213 23.61 -18.28 -16.54
CA ASN A 213 22.16 -18.42 -16.52
C ASN A 213 21.51 -17.24 -15.78
N ASN A 214 20.88 -16.33 -16.52
CA ASN A 214 20.22 -15.17 -15.93
C ASN A 214 18.93 -15.53 -15.15
N GLN A 215 18.22 -16.60 -15.54
CA GLN A 215 17.01 -17.03 -14.83
C GLN A 215 17.33 -17.65 -13.46
N GLY A 216 18.58 -18.05 -13.23
CA GLY A 216 19.03 -18.55 -11.93
C GLY A 216 19.32 -17.43 -10.92
N LEU A 217 19.28 -16.16 -11.31
CA LEU A 217 19.53 -15.05 -10.40
C LEU A 217 18.38 -14.88 -9.41
N LEU A 218 18.72 -14.58 -8.16
CA LEU A 218 17.73 -14.31 -7.12
C LEU A 218 17.41 -12.80 -7.11
N ALA A 219 16.16 -12.43 -7.31
CA ALA A 219 15.71 -11.05 -7.12
C ALA A 219 15.71 -10.71 -5.62
N VAL A 220 16.40 -9.65 -5.23
CA VAL A 220 16.52 -9.21 -3.82
C VAL A 220 15.78 -7.89 -3.54
N GLY A 221 14.96 -7.42 -4.49
CA GLY A 221 14.22 -6.15 -4.42
C GLY A 221 14.91 -5.01 -5.16
N ASP A 222 14.20 -3.91 -5.40
CA ASP A 222 14.71 -2.68 -6.03
C ASP A 222 15.45 -2.88 -7.37
N ASN A 223 15.00 -3.83 -8.20
CA ASN A 223 15.67 -4.27 -9.43
C ASN A 223 17.10 -4.82 -9.23
N ASN A 224 17.46 -5.19 -8.00
CA ASN A 224 18.73 -5.82 -7.67
C ASN A 224 18.63 -7.34 -7.73
N PHE A 225 19.74 -7.96 -8.15
CA PHE A 225 19.86 -9.40 -8.30
C PHE A 225 21.11 -9.92 -7.58
N GLN A 226 20.98 -11.09 -6.97
CA GLN A 226 22.07 -11.81 -6.30
C GLN A 226 22.42 -13.09 -7.05
N ALA A 227 23.72 -13.36 -7.14
CA ALA A 227 24.24 -14.60 -7.72
C ALA A 227 23.87 -15.81 -6.85
N THR A 228 23.42 -16.88 -7.49
CA THR A 228 23.10 -18.17 -6.87
C THR A 228 24.00 -19.27 -7.45
N GLN A 229 23.85 -20.49 -6.92
CA GLN A 229 24.51 -21.66 -7.50
C GLN A 229 24.02 -21.96 -8.93
N GLU A 230 22.73 -21.72 -9.20
CA GLU A 230 22.09 -21.96 -10.50
C GLU A 230 22.47 -20.90 -11.55
N SER A 231 22.73 -19.65 -11.14
CA SER A 231 23.19 -18.60 -12.07
C SER A 231 24.64 -18.80 -12.52
N GLY A 232 25.42 -19.54 -11.72
CA GLY A 232 26.87 -19.65 -11.85
C GLY A 232 27.61 -18.40 -11.34
N ARG A 233 28.92 -18.36 -11.58
CA ARG A 233 29.80 -17.26 -11.15
C ARG A 233 29.70 -16.07 -12.12
N ALA A 234 29.78 -14.86 -11.58
CA ALA A 234 29.88 -13.64 -12.38
C ALA A 234 31.16 -13.64 -13.23
N ILE A 235 31.00 -13.35 -14.52
CA ILE A 235 32.07 -13.18 -15.51
C ILE A 235 32.14 -11.68 -15.82
N TYR A 236 33.21 -11.03 -15.37
CA TYR A 236 33.42 -9.60 -15.59
C TYR A 236 34.14 -9.36 -16.91
N SER A 237 33.62 -8.45 -17.74
CA SER A 237 34.35 -7.95 -18.90
C SER A 237 35.05 -6.64 -18.56
N THR A 238 36.36 -6.57 -18.81
CA THR A 238 37.15 -5.33 -18.69
C THR A 238 37.09 -4.48 -19.95
N ASN A 239 36.58 -5.01 -21.05
CA ASN A 239 36.35 -4.26 -22.27
C ASN A 239 34.98 -4.63 -22.82
N ASN A 240 34.01 -3.73 -22.63
CA ASN A 240 32.61 -3.97 -22.97
C ASN A 240 32.37 -4.02 -24.50
N ASN A 241 33.36 -3.66 -25.32
CA ASN A 241 33.26 -3.53 -26.78
C ASN A 241 32.94 -4.84 -27.56
N ASN A 242 32.90 -6.01 -26.91
CA ASN A 242 32.66 -7.27 -27.62
C ASN A 242 31.78 -8.29 -26.87
N THR A 243 31.19 -7.92 -25.74
CA THR A 243 30.49 -8.87 -24.85
C THR A 243 29.14 -8.34 -24.34
N ALA A 244 29.05 -7.04 -24.05
CA ALA A 244 27.83 -6.37 -23.61
C ALA A 244 27.93 -4.89 -23.98
N GLY A 245 27.00 -4.39 -24.78
CA GLY A 245 26.98 -2.98 -25.17
C GLY A 245 26.46 -2.09 -24.04
N MET A 246 27.07 -0.92 -23.85
CA MET A 246 26.55 0.13 -22.98
C MET A 246 26.06 1.29 -23.85
N GLN A 247 24.93 1.89 -23.47
CA GLN A 247 24.45 3.13 -24.07
C GLN A 247 24.39 4.20 -22.98
N GLY A 248 25.24 5.21 -23.10
CA GLY A 248 25.22 6.35 -22.18
C GLY A 248 23.92 7.14 -22.33
N GLN A 249 23.54 7.85 -21.25
CA GLN A 249 22.43 8.81 -21.24
C GLN A 249 21.06 8.25 -21.67
N THR A 250 20.89 6.93 -21.62
CA THR A 250 19.65 6.23 -21.99
C THR A 250 19.19 5.36 -20.83
N LEU A 251 17.88 5.26 -20.64
CA LEU A 251 17.26 4.38 -19.64
C LEU A 251 16.54 3.24 -20.36
N GLU A 252 16.81 1.99 -19.96
CA GLU A 252 16.08 0.82 -20.42
C GLU A 252 14.74 0.74 -19.71
N LEU A 253 13.65 0.69 -20.48
CA LEU A 253 12.30 0.52 -19.96
C LEU A 253 11.95 -0.96 -19.83
N SER A 254 10.98 -1.27 -18.98
CA SER A 254 10.48 -2.62 -18.83
C SER A 254 9.91 -3.15 -20.15
N GLU A 255 10.27 -4.39 -20.50
CA GLU A 255 9.71 -5.13 -21.66
C GLU A 255 8.28 -5.65 -21.39
N ALA A 256 7.61 -5.19 -20.33
CA ALA A 256 6.29 -5.68 -19.95
C ALA A 256 5.18 -5.14 -20.87
N ASP A 257 4.49 -6.02 -21.59
CA ASP A 257 3.27 -5.67 -22.32
C ASP A 257 2.04 -5.78 -21.41
N LEU A 258 1.46 -4.63 -21.10
CA LEU A 258 0.26 -4.53 -20.26
C LEU A 258 -0.96 -5.19 -20.92
N SER A 259 -1.11 -5.10 -22.23
CA SER A 259 -2.28 -5.63 -22.93
C SER A 259 -2.31 -7.15 -22.88
N GLU A 260 -1.16 -7.78 -23.15
CA GLU A 260 -1.02 -9.23 -23.05
C GLU A 260 -1.19 -9.71 -21.60
N SER A 261 -0.61 -8.99 -20.64
CA SER A 261 -0.74 -9.30 -19.21
C SER A 261 -2.21 -9.28 -18.75
N LEU A 262 -2.99 -8.30 -19.19
CA LEU A 262 -4.42 -8.19 -18.87
C LEU A 262 -5.26 -9.31 -19.52
N VAL A 263 -4.94 -9.69 -20.76
CA VAL A 263 -5.60 -10.82 -21.43
C VAL A 263 -5.30 -12.13 -20.70
N ASN A 264 -4.05 -12.34 -20.31
CA ASN A 264 -3.67 -13.52 -19.52
C ASN A 264 -4.39 -13.54 -18.17
N LEU A 265 -4.53 -12.40 -17.50
CA LEU A 265 -5.32 -12.27 -16.27
C LEU A 265 -6.79 -12.65 -16.51
N MET A 266 -7.41 -12.16 -17.59
CA MET A 266 -8.78 -12.55 -17.97
C MET A 266 -8.91 -14.04 -18.27
N VAL A 267 -7.90 -14.66 -18.89
CA VAL A 267 -7.89 -16.12 -19.12
C VAL A 267 -7.82 -16.87 -17.79
N PHE A 268 -6.97 -16.45 -16.85
CA PHE A 268 -6.91 -17.04 -15.52
C PHE A 268 -8.22 -16.89 -14.74
N GLN A 269 -8.87 -15.72 -14.82
CA GLN A 269 -10.19 -15.50 -14.22
C GLN A 269 -11.25 -16.43 -14.81
N ARG A 270 -11.32 -16.55 -16.15
CA ARG A 270 -12.26 -17.47 -16.81
C ARG A 270 -11.98 -18.92 -16.47
N ALA A 271 -10.71 -19.32 -16.38
CA ALA A 271 -10.34 -20.67 -15.96
C ALA A 271 -10.78 -20.93 -14.51
N PHE A 272 -10.61 -19.96 -13.61
CA PHE A 272 -11.07 -20.03 -12.24
C PHE A 272 -12.61 -20.12 -12.16
N GLU A 273 -13.34 -19.29 -12.90
CA GLU A 273 -14.80 -19.34 -12.99
C GLU A 273 -15.31 -20.69 -13.52
N ALA A 274 -14.66 -21.23 -14.56
CA ALA A 274 -14.99 -22.53 -15.13
C ALA A 274 -14.75 -23.67 -14.12
N ASN A 275 -13.65 -23.61 -13.37
CA ASN A 275 -13.35 -24.56 -12.31
C ASN A 275 -14.38 -24.47 -11.17
N ALA A 276 -14.73 -23.25 -10.73
CA ALA A 276 -15.76 -23.03 -9.72
C ALA A 276 -17.13 -23.55 -10.18
N LYS A 277 -17.52 -23.28 -11.44
CA LYS A 277 -18.77 -23.79 -12.02
C LYS A 277 -18.78 -25.32 -12.04
N SER A 278 -17.67 -25.95 -12.40
CA SER A 278 -17.53 -27.41 -12.41
C SER A 278 -17.67 -28.04 -11.02
N ILE A 279 -17.20 -27.35 -9.97
CA ILE A 279 -17.42 -27.77 -8.58
C ILE A 279 -18.89 -27.65 -8.22
N THR A 280 -19.53 -26.51 -8.52
CA THR A 280 -20.95 -26.31 -8.20
C THR A 280 -21.87 -27.33 -8.88
N THR A 281 -21.60 -27.67 -10.15
CA THR A 281 -22.39 -28.68 -10.86
C THR A 281 -22.15 -30.09 -10.30
N ALA A 282 -20.93 -30.40 -9.88
CA ALA A 282 -20.64 -31.65 -9.17
C ALA A 282 -21.41 -31.73 -7.84
N ASP A 283 -21.46 -30.65 -7.06
CA ASP A 283 -22.21 -30.58 -5.79
C ASP A 283 -23.73 -30.72 -5.99
N GLU A 284 -24.28 -30.10 -7.05
CA GLU A 284 -25.68 -30.27 -7.45
C GLU A 284 -25.99 -31.73 -7.83
N MET A 285 -25.11 -32.38 -8.60
CA MET A 285 -25.24 -33.80 -8.93
C MET A 285 -25.16 -34.69 -7.68
N LEU A 286 -24.26 -34.42 -6.75
CA LEU A 286 -24.18 -35.16 -5.49
C LEU A 286 -25.46 -35.01 -4.66
N THR A 287 -26.01 -33.80 -4.59
CA THR A 287 -27.25 -33.53 -3.86
C THR A 287 -28.44 -34.26 -4.48
N THR A 288 -28.56 -34.27 -5.82
CA THR A 288 -29.62 -35.01 -6.51
C THR A 288 -29.50 -36.52 -6.32
N LEU A 289 -28.28 -37.08 -6.35
CA LEU A 289 -28.03 -38.50 -6.05
C LEU A 289 -28.44 -38.88 -4.62
N ILE A 290 -28.16 -38.03 -3.63
CA ILE A 290 -28.57 -38.25 -2.24
C ILE A 290 -30.11 -38.26 -2.13
N ASN A 291 -30.79 -37.35 -2.84
CA ASN A 291 -32.25 -37.28 -2.83
C ASN A 291 -32.92 -38.47 -3.52
N LEU A 292 -32.28 -39.10 -4.50
CA LEU A 292 -32.76 -40.33 -5.17
C LEU A 292 -32.66 -41.59 -4.29
N LYS A 293 -31.87 -41.56 -3.20
CA LYS A 293 -31.73 -42.69 -2.27
C LYS A 293 -32.87 -42.77 -1.25
N ARG A 294 -33.69 -41.71 -1.09
CA ARG A 294 -34.88 -41.71 -0.22
C ARG A 294 -36.10 -42.24 -0.96
#